data_AF-R7PVE3-F1
#
_entry.id   AF-R7PVE3-F1
#
_cell.length_a   1.000
_cell.length_b   1.000
_cell.length_c   1.000
_cell.angle_alpha   90.00
_cell.angle_beta   90.00
_cell.angle_gamma   90.00
#
_symmetry.space_group_name_H-M   'P 1'
#
loop_
_entity.id
_entity.type
_entity.pdbx_description
1 polymer ?
#
loop_
_entity_poly.entity_id
_entity_poly.type
_entity_poly.pdbx_seq_one_letter_code
_entity_poly.pdbx_strand_id
1 'polypeptide(L)'
;MKHRLNLDIKNPNYTLLKEIFKITDSRKTFEILVSFDFKNLNKQIFVFKIIFISMFLDLDIPFILNELKSKKELHKYFNISEVLSANQVYKIFSLQNPENLIKSLNCILNSINKVKRREKKTFIVDTTPVDLDFNFNRNKKTKEHLKS
;
A
#
# COMPACT_ATOMS: atom_id res chain seq x y z
N MET A 1 22.95 3.06 3.95
CA MET A 1 22.70 2.20 5.14
C MET A 1 21.46 1.37 4.86
N LYS A 2 21.46 0.05 5.08
CA LYS A 2 20.23 -0.75 4.92
C LYS A 2 19.29 -0.40 6.07
N HIS A 3 18.26 0.41 5.81
CA HIS A 3 17.18 0.67 6.76
C HIS A 3 16.54 -0.66 7.14
N ARG A 4 16.66 -1.11 8.39
CA ARG A 4 15.93 -2.29 8.87
C ARG A 4 14.48 -1.91 9.10
N LEU A 5 13.55 -2.81 8.78
CA LEU A 5 12.15 -2.67 9.21
C LEU A 5 12.08 -3.02 10.69
N ASN A 6 12.55 -2.08 11.52
CA ASN A 6 12.50 -2.15 12.97
C ASN A 6 11.18 -1.55 13.40
N LEU A 7 10.36 -2.36 14.06
CA LEU A 7 9.05 -1.97 14.53
C LEU A 7 9.20 -0.95 15.66
N ASP A 8 9.24 0.33 15.31
CA ASP A 8 9.30 1.41 16.29
C ASP A 8 7.88 1.94 16.52
N ILE A 9 7.25 1.49 17.60
CA ILE A 9 5.89 1.90 17.97
C ILE A 9 5.83 3.41 18.29
N LYS A 10 6.97 4.03 18.64
CA LYS A 10 7.04 5.48 18.87
C LYS A 10 7.02 6.28 17.57
N ASN A 11 7.33 5.66 16.44
CA ASN A 11 7.30 6.32 15.14
C ASN A 11 5.83 6.47 14.68
N PRO A 12 5.40 7.71 14.36
CA PRO A 12 4.01 7.99 13.98
C PRO A 12 3.57 7.22 12.73
N ASN A 13 4.47 6.90 11.79
CA ASN A 13 4.14 6.18 10.56
C ASN A 13 3.68 4.75 10.86
N TYR A 14 4.30 4.06 11.83
CA TYR A 14 3.86 2.72 12.23
C TYR A 14 2.51 2.74 12.94
N THR A 15 2.25 3.79 13.74
CA THR A 15 0.96 3.96 14.43
C THR A 15 -0.14 4.25 13.40
N LEU A 16 0.12 5.13 12.43
CA LEU A 16 -0.81 5.46 11.37
C LEU A 16 -1.10 4.25 10.46
N LEU A 17 -0.07 3.50 10.04
CA LEU A 17 -0.23 2.27 9.27
C LEU A 17 -1.12 1.25 10.00
N LYS A 18 -0.98 1.14 11.33
CA LYS A 18 -1.83 0.24 12.13
C LYS A 18 -3.31 0.63 12.07
N GLU A 19 -3.61 1.92 12.17
CA GLU A 19 -5.00 2.41 12.03
C GLU A 19 -5.53 2.22 10.61
N ILE A 20 -4.72 2.51 9.59
CA ILE A 20 -5.07 2.24 8.18
C ILE A 20 -5.37 0.75 7.99
N PHE A 21 -4.60 -0.15 8.60
CA PHE A 21 -4.78 -1.59 8.42
C PHE A 21 -6.00 -2.13 9.15
N LYS A 22 -6.37 -1.56 10.30
CA LYS A 22 -7.68 -1.87 10.93
C LYS A 22 -8.84 -1.54 10.00
N ILE A 23 -8.77 -0.40 9.29
CA ILE A 23 -9.76 -0.01 8.29
C ILE A 23 -9.74 -0.96 7.09
N THR A 24 -8.53 -1.27 6.60
CA THR A 24 -8.34 -2.13 5.42
C THR A 24 -8.85 -3.55 5.67
N ASP A 25 -8.64 -4.06 6.89
CA ASP A 25 -9.12 -5.37 7.34
C ASP A 25 -10.59 -5.39 7.74
N SER A 26 -11.30 -4.25 7.67
CA SER A 26 -12.70 -4.18 8.08
C SER A 26 -13.62 -4.88 7.09
N ARG A 27 -14.66 -5.55 7.60
CA ARG A 27 -15.70 -6.17 6.77
C ARG A 27 -16.29 -5.19 5.74
N LYS A 28 -16.44 -3.92 6.12
CA LYS A 28 -16.99 -2.90 5.22
C LYS A 28 -16.10 -2.65 4.01
N THR A 29 -14.78 -2.63 4.21
CA THR A 29 -13.80 -2.54 3.13
C THR A 29 -13.92 -3.73 2.18
N PHE A 30 -14.05 -4.95 2.71
CA PHE A 30 -14.26 -6.14 1.87
C PHE A 30 -15.52 -6.02 1.02
N GLU A 31 -16.65 -5.63 1.62
CA GLU A 31 -17.92 -5.43 0.89
C GLU A 31 -17.79 -4.40 -0.23
N ILE A 32 -17.10 -3.29 0.03
CA ILE A 32 -16.85 -2.25 -0.98
C ILE A 32 -15.97 -2.81 -2.10
N LEU A 33 -14.86 -3.48 -1.78
CA LEU A 33 -13.99 -4.07 -2.80
C LEU A 33 -14.73 -5.10 -3.66
N VAL A 34 -15.60 -5.93 -3.09
CA VAL A 34 -16.44 -6.85 -3.88
C VAL A 34 -17.33 -6.09 -4.86
N SER A 35 -17.93 -4.98 -4.43
CA SER A 35 -18.82 -4.17 -5.29
C SER A 35 -18.12 -3.51 -6.49
N PHE A 36 -16.78 -3.44 -6.47
CA PHE A 36 -15.95 -2.93 -7.56
C PHE A 36 -15.20 -4.04 -8.32
N ASP A 37 -15.69 -5.28 -8.24
CA ASP A 37 -15.16 -6.46 -8.94
C ASP A 37 -13.72 -6.87 -8.58
N PHE A 38 -13.25 -6.49 -7.38
CA PHE A 38 -11.95 -6.95 -6.90
C PHE A 38 -12.00 -8.45 -6.58
N LYS A 39 -11.18 -9.23 -7.31
CA LYS A 39 -11.04 -10.68 -7.10
C LYS A 39 -9.91 -10.99 -6.12
N ASN A 40 -10.00 -12.12 -5.43
CA ASN A 40 -8.99 -12.60 -4.47
C ASN A 40 -8.65 -11.55 -3.38
N LEU A 41 -9.66 -11.09 -2.65
CA LEU A 41 -9.58 -9.98 -1.69
C LEU A 41 -8.44 -10.11 -0.68
N ASN A 42 -8.15 -11.32 -0.18
CA ASN A 42 -7.04 -11.52 0.76
C ASN A 42 -5.69 -11.13 0.15
N LYS A 43 -5.47 -11.46 -1.14
CA LYS A 43 -4.25 -11.09 -1.86
C LYS A 43 -4.23 -9.60 -2.21
N GLN A 44 -5.38 -9.04 -2.56
CA GLN A 44 -5.55 -7.60 -2.83
C GLN A 44 -5.17 -6.75 -1.62
N ILE A 45 -5.77 -7.09 -0.47
CA ILE A 45 -5.53 -6.40 0.81
C ILE A 45 -4.07 -6.55 1.21
N PHE A 46 -3.48 -7.74 1.05
CA PHE A 46 -2.05 -7.91 1.26
C PHE A 46 -1.22 -6.96 0.39
N VAL A 47 -1.52 -6.86 -0.91
CA VAL A 47 -0.81 -5.96 -1.83
C VAL A 47 -0.96 -4.49 -1.42
N PHE A 48 -2.16 -4.05 -1.06
CA PHE A 48 -2.38 -2.68 -0.57
C PHE A 48 -1.59 -2.40 0.71
N LYS A 49 -1.55 -3.34 1.66
CA LYS A 49 -0.74 -3.22 2.88
C LYS A 49 0.74 -3.03 2.54
N ILE A 50 1.29 -3.83 1.63
CA ILE A 50 2.71 -3.72 1.22
C ILE A 50 3.01 -2.37 0.56
N ILE A 51 2.11 -1.88 -0.30
CA ILE A 51 2.25 -0.59 -0.95
C ILE A 51 2.21 0.54 0.08
N PHE A 52 1.28 0.50 1.03
CA PHE A 52 1.24 1.49 2.11
C PHE A 52 2.51 1.45 2.96
N ILE A 53 3.02 0.28 3.33
CA ILE A 53 4.29 0.19 4.08
C ILE A 53 5.44 0.82 3.28
N SER A 54 5.51 0.53 1.98
CA SER A 54 6.52 1.09 1.07
C SER A 54 6.43 2.61 1.01
N MET A 55 5.22 3.16 0.85
CA MET A 55 5.00 4.60 0.79
C MET A 55 5.27 5.32 2.12
N PHE A 56 4.80 4.78 3.24
CA PHE A 56 4.91 5.44 4.55
C PHE A 56 6.29 5.31 5.19
N LEU A 57 7.07 4.28 4.82
CA LEU A 57 8.40 4.07 5.39
C LEU A 57 9.53 4.36 4.39
N ASP A 58 9.19 4.72 3.15
CA ASP A 58 10.13 4.94 2.05
C ASP A 58 11.08 3.73 1.85
N LEU A 59 10.48 2.54 1.71
CA LEU A 59 11.20 1.27 1.60
C LEU A 59 10.81 0.49 0.36
N ASP A 60 11.78 -0.20 -0.23
CA ASP A 60 11.56 -1.06 -1.39
C ASP A 60 10.66 -2.26 -1.06
N ILE A 61 9.71 -2.58 -1.95
CA ILE A 61 8.81 -3.74 -1.80
C ILE A 61 9.56 -5.06 -1.59
N PRO A 62 10.60 -5.41 -2.38
CA PRO A 62 11.38 -6.64 -2.15
C PRO A 62 12.02 -6.67 -0.75
N PHE A 63 12.48 -5.52 -0.26
CA PHE A 63 13.08 -5.40 1.05
C PHE A 63 12.04 -5.66 2.15
N ILE A 64 10.87 -5.02 2.07
CA ILE A 64 9.75 -5.23 2.99
C ILE A 64 9.34 -6.70 3.05
N LEU A 65 9.22 -7.36 1.90
CA LEU A 65 8.81 -8.76 1.84
C LEU A 65 9.84 -9.72 2.46
N ASN A 66 11.14 -9.43 2.32
CA ASN A 66 12.20 -10.20 2.97
C ASN A 66 12.18 -10.02 4.50
N GLU A 67 11.95 -8.80 4.97
CA GLU A 67 11.82 -8.50 6.39
C GLU A 67 10.57 -9.17 6.98
N LEU A 68 9.44 -9.16 6.28
CA LEU A 68 8.23 -9.88 6.71
C LEU A 68 8.48 -11.38 6.84
N LYS A 69 9.08 -12.02 5.83
CA LYS A 69 9.40 -13.46 5.87
C LYS A 69 10.28 -13.86 7.05
N SER A 70 11.19 -12.98 7.47
CA SER A 70 12.17 -13.27 8.52
C SER A 70 11.66 -12.95 9.93
N LYS A 71 10.69 -12.02 10.09
CA LYS A 71 10.26 -11.51 11.40
C LYS A 71 8.78 -11.80 11.69
N LYS A 72 8.54 -12.79 12.54
CA LYS A 72 7.19 -13.15 13.02
C LYS A 72 6.46 -12.00 13.74
N GLU A 73 7.18 -11.08 14.37
CA GLU A 73 6.59 -9.92 15.05
C GLU A 73 5.88 -8.99 14.06
N LEU A 74 6.43 -8.79 12.87
CA LEU A 74 5.84 -7.96 11.83
C LEU A 74 4.54 -8.57 11.29
N HIS A 75 4.51 -9.90 11.15
CA HIS A 75 3.29 -10.63 10.79
C HIS A 75 2.15 -10.37 11.78
N LYS A 76 2.45 -10.45 13.08
CA LYS A 76 1.48 -10.21 14.14
C LYS A 76 1.04 -8.74 14.18
N TYR A 77 1.96 -7.80 14.00
CA TYR A 77 1.66 -6.38 14.04
C TYR A 77 0.76 -5.93 12.87
N PHE A 78 1.09 -6.34 11.65
CA PHE A 78 0.35 -5.95 10.45
C PHE A 78 -0.83 -6.88 10.10
N ASN A 79 -1.07 -7.91 10.93
CA ASN A 79 -2.09 -8.93 10.69
C ASN A 79 -1.94 -9.57 9.29
N ILE A 80 -0.75 -10.09 9.01
CA ILE A 80 -0.38 -10.72 7.74
C ILE A 80 -0.18 -12.22 7.99
N SER A 81 -1.05 -13.04 7.38
CA SER A 81 -0.97 -14.50 7.47
C SER A 81 -0.02 -15.11 6.44
N GLU A 82 -0.10 -14.67 5.19
CA GLU A 82 0.67 -15.19 4.06
C GLU A 82 1.46 -14.05 3.41
N VAL A 83 2.72 -14.31 3.06
CA VAL A 83 3.59 -13.34 2.39
C VAL A 83 3.81 -13.74 0.94
N LEU A 84 3.29 -12.94 0.01
CA LEU A 84 3.50 -13.14 -1.43
C LEU A 84 4.93 -12.79 -1.85
N SER A 85 5.35 -13.28 -3.01
CA SER A 85 6.60 -12.86 -3.65
C SER A 85 6.47 -11.46 -4.26
N ALA A 86 7.60 -10.75 -4.43
CA ALA A 86 7.61 -9.42 -5.05
C ALA A 86 6.96 -9.43 -6.45
N ASN A 87 7.28 -10.45 -7.26
CA ASN A 87 6.68 -10.61 -8.59
C ASN A 87 5.16 -10.75 -8.56
N GLN A 88 4.63 -11.47 -7.56
CA GLN A 88 3.18 -11.59 -7.37
C GLN A 88 2.57 -10.25 -6.94
N VAL A 89 3.23 -9.51 -6.03
CA VAL A 89 2.77 -8.19 -5.60
C VAL A 89 2.67 -7.23 -6.79
N TYR A 90 3.75 -7.11 -7.57
CA TYR A 90 3.77 -6.26 -8.76
C TYR A 90 2.73 -6.68 -9.79
N LYS A 91 2.60 -7.98 -10.07
CA LYS A 91 1.63 -8.49 -11.03
C LYS A 91 0.18 -8.23 -10.60
N ILE A 92 -0.14 -8.44 -9.32
CA ILE A 92 -1.50 -8.19 -8.81
C ILE A 92 -1.81 -6.70 -8.86
N PHE A 93 -0.84 -5.85 -8.51
CA PHE A 93 -1.02 -4.41 -8.55
C PHE A 93 -1.17 -3.89 -9.99
N SER A 94 -0.35 -4.37 -10.93
CA SER A 94 -0.41 -3.94 -12.35
C SER A 94 -1.70 -4.33 -13.05
N LEU A 95 -2.39 -5.36 -12.57
CA LEU A 95 -3.68 -5.81 -13.11
C LEU A 95 -4.87 -5.01 -12.57
N GLN A 96 -4.68 -4.13 -11.59
CA GLN A 96 -5.76 -3.31 -11.05
C GLN A 96 -6.18 -2.25 -12.04
N ASN A 97 -7.49 -2.06 -12.19
CA ASN A 97 -8.02 -0.90 -12.89
C ASN A 97 -7.88 0.34 -11.97
N PRO A 98 -7.13 1.38 -12.38
CA PRO A 98 -6.88 2.56 -11.54
C PRO A 98 -8.16 3.33 -11.22
N GLU A 99 -9.14 3.38 -12.12
CA GLU A 99 -10.41 4.07 -11.86
C GLU A 99 -11.23 3.37 -10.79
N ASN A 100 -11.31 2.04 -10.85
CA ASN A 100 -12.01 1.24 -9.84
C ASN A 100 -11.30 1.33 -8.49
N LEU A 101 -9.97 1.37 -8.49
CA LEU A 101 -9.18 1.61 -7.29
C LEU A 101 -9.52 2.95 -6.65
N ILE A 102 -9.49 4.05 -7.40
CA ILE A 102 -9.82 5.39 -6.87
C ILE A 102 -11.26 5.43 -6.35
N LYS A 103 -12.23 4.90 -7.10
CA LYS A 103 -13.64 4.87 -6.69
C LYS A 103 -13.83 4.05 -5.40
N SER A 104 -13.21 2.88 -5.31
CA SER A 104 -13.29 2.02 -4.12
C SER A 104 -12.67 2.67 -2.88
N LEU A 105 -11.50 3.30 -3.02
CA LEU A 105 -10.85 4.05 -1.94
C LEU A 105 -11.72 5.20 -1.45
N ASN A 106 -12.32 5.97 -2.36
CA ASN A 106 -13.25 7.04 -2.00
C ASN A 106 -14.48 6.50 -1.24
N CYS A 107 -15.05 5.37 -1.68
CA CYS A 107 -16.14 4.72 -0.96
C CYS A 107 -15.74 4.26 0.45
N ILE A 108 -14.53 3.69 0.60
CA ILE A 108 -13.99 3.27 1.90
C ILE A 108 -13.86 4.51 2.81
N LEU A 109 -13.21 5.56 2.34
CA LEU A 109 -13.02 6.81 3.09
C LEU A 109 -14.36 7.44 3.50
N ASN A 110 -15.33 7.48 2.59
CA ASN A 110 -16.68 7.98 2.87
C ASN A 110 -17.47 7.09 3.83
N SER A 111 -17.15 5.79 3.92
CA SER A 111 -17.81 4.89 4.87
C SER A 111 -17.31 5.09 6.31
N ILE A 112 -16.05 5.51 6.46
CA ILE A 112 -15.41 5.79 7.75
C ILE A 112 -15.82 7.19 8.23
N ASN A 113 -15.75 8.15 7.31
CA ASN A 113 -16.21 9.51 7.56
C ASN A 113 -17.74 9.51 7.55
N LYS A 114 -18.36 9.28 8.71
CA LYS A 114 -19.78 9.52 8.95
C LYS A 114 -20.05 11.02 8.86
N VAL A 115 -19.98 11.57 7.65
CA VAL A 115 -20.29 12.97 7.40
C VAL A 115 -21.76 13.16 7.71
N LYS A 116 -22.06 13.83 8.83
CA LYS A 116 -23.40 14.38 9.05
C LYS A 116 -23.69 15.28 7.84
N ARG A 117 -24.76 14.99 7.11
CA ARG A 117 -25.19 15.66 5.85
C ARG A 117 -25.19 17.21 5.87
N ARG A 118 -25.01 17.86 7.03
CA ARG A 118 -25.21 19.32 7.25
C ARG A 118 -24.03 20.07 7.90
N GLU A 119 -22.91 19.44 8.26
CA GLU A 119 -21.77 20.13 8.93
C GLU A 119 -20.51 20.23 8.06
N LYS A 120 -19.65 21.22 8.37
CA LYS A 120 -18.42 21.55 7.62
C LYS A 120 -17.51 20.32 7.51
N LYS A 121 -17.14 19.99 6.27
CA LYS A 121 -16.16 18.96 5.92
C LYS A 121 -14.77 19.58 6.05
N THR A 122 -14.00 19.22 7.07
CA THR A 122 -12.60 19.64 7.18
C THR A 122 -11.71 18.47 6.79
N PHE A 123 -10.98 18.61 5.68
CA PHE A 123 -9.91 17.72 5.28
C PHE A 123 -8.61 18.53 5.31
N ILE A 124 -7.64 18.09 6.11
CA ILE A 124 -6.29 18.66 6.11
C ILE A 124 -5.39 17.62 5.46
N VAL A 125 -4.82 18.00 4.32
CA VAL A 125 -3.88 17.20 3.55
C VAL A 125 -2.58 18.00 3.52
N ASP A 126 -1.56 17.50 4.19
CA ASP A 126 -0.20 18.00 4.10
C ASP A 126 0.58 17.04 3.19
N THR A 127 1.12 17.57 2.10
CA THR A 127 1.91 16.81 1.13
C THR A 127 3.36 17.31 1.16
N THR A 128 4.25 16.49 1.72
CA THR A 128 5.69 16.59 1.44
C THR A 128 5.96 16.14 0.00
N PRO A 129 6.95 16.73 -0.70
CA PRO A 129 7.21 16.44 -2.09
C PRO A 129 7.61 14.97 -2.25
N VAL A 130 7.09 14.37 -3.30
CA VAL A 130 7.37 13.01 -3.70
C VAL A 130 8.06 13.10 -5.06
N ASP A 131 9.39 13.04 -5.07
CA ASP A 131 10.15 12.86 -6.31
C ASP A 131 10.09 11.39 -6.73
N LEU A 132 8.96 11.00 -7.32
CA LEU A 132 8.81 9.68 -7.94
C LEU A 132 9.27 9.74 -9.40
N ASP A 133 10.44 9.19 -9.71
CA ASP A 133 10.85 8.88 -11.09
C ASP A 133 10.09 7.62 -11.58
N PHE A 134 8.80 7.79 -11.93
CA PHE A 134 7.95 6.75 -12.52
C PHE A 134 8.27 6.48 -14.01
N ASN A 135 9.54 6.46 -14.39
CA ASN A 135 9.89 6.17 -15.78
C ASN A 135 10.00 4.66 -16.04
N PHE A 136 8.85 3.99 -16.16
CA PHE A 136 8.78 2.58 -16.62
C PHE A 136 9.36 2.38 -18.04
N ASN A 137 9.56 3.46 -18.80
CA ASN A 137 10.08 3.47 -20.17
C ASN A 137 11.47 4.09 -20.28
N ARG A 138 12.24 4.28 -19.19
CA ARG A 138 13.57 4.86 -19.29
C ARG A 138 14.42 4.02 -20.25
N ASN A 139 14.81 4.65 -21.36
CA ASN A 139 15.38 4.04 -22.56
C ASN A 139 16.26 2.82 -22.23
N LYS A 140 15.92 1.65 -22.77
CA LYS A 140 16.84 0.50 -22.81
C LYS A 140 18.10 0.97 -23.54
N LYS A 141 19.21 1.14 -22.83
CA LYS A 141 20.50 1.36 -23.48
C LYS A 141 20.84 0.09 -24.25
N THR A 142 20.77 0.16 -25.57
CA THR A 142 21.27 -0.88 -26.47
C THR A 142 22.80 -0.90 -26.43
N LYS A 143 23.42 -2.03 -26.82
CA LYS A 143 24.89 -2.20 -26.78
C LYS A 143 25.66 -1.15 -27.58
N GLU A 144 25.00 -0.42 -28.47
CA GLU A 144 25.55 0.69 -29.25
C GLU A 144 25.90 1.91 -28.38
N HIS A 145 25.19 2.15 -27.27
CA HIS A 145 25.49 3.24 -26.33
C HIS A 145 26.69 2.97 -25.40
N LEU A 146 27.33 1.80 -25.51
CA LEU A 146 28.51 1.42 -24.73
C LEU A 146 29.79 1.35 -25.59
N LYS A 147 29.72 1.78 -26.85
CA LYS A 147 30.87 1.84 -27.77
C LYS A 147 31.31 3.28 -28.03
N SER A 148 31.49 4.04 -26.95
CA SER A 148 32.33 5.25 -26.94
C SER A 148 33.76 4.85 -26.61
#